data_AF-A0A0J5QKZ3-F1
#
_entry.id   AF-A0A0J5QKZ3-F1
#
_cell.length_a   1.000
_cell.length_b   1.000
_cell.length_c   1.000
_cell.angle_alpha   90.00
_cell.angle_beta   90.00
_cell.angle_gamma   90.00
#
_symmetry.space_group_name_H-M   'P 1'
#
loop_
_entity.id
_entity.type
_entity.pdbx_description
1 polymer ?
#
loop_
_entity_poly.entity_id
_entity_poly.type
_entity_poly.pdbx_seq_one_letter_code
_entity_poly.pdbx_strand_id
1 'polypeptide(L)'
;METLRGLSDRHEIPVILVGMRRLRDSLRRFPQIESRAPRKVRFLPASIEDTKALIAGRCEVPVADDLARFVCKVSRGFNREILEAIAHSERFGLRSDFVPDGVTLADMQGQIVMSDRNSGNAIVVPEAA
;
A
#
# COMPACT_ATOMS: atom_id res chain seq x y z
N MET A 1 19.96 20.93 17.08
CA MET A 1 20.94 19.95 16.54
C MET A 1 21.66 19.16 17.62
N GLU A 2 21.85 19.71 18.82
CA GLU A 2 22.34 18.96 20.00
C GLU A 2 21.28 18.03 20.64
N THR A 3 19.99 18.29 20.38
CA THR A 3 18.86 17.59 20.97
C THR A 3 18.70 16.14 20.48
N LEU A 4 18.87 15.88 19.17
CA LEU A 4 18.81 14.51 18.62
C LEU A 4 19.99 13.65 19.10
N ARG A 5 21.17 14.27 19.22
CA ARG A 5 22.34 13.65 19.83
C ARG A 5 22.10 13.33 21.31
N GLY A 6 21.57 14.29 22.06
CA GLY A 6 21.22 14.11 23.47
C GLY A 6 20.18 13.01 23.70
N LEU A 7 19.16 12.92 22.85
CA LEU A 7 18.13 11.87 22.91
C LEU A 7 18.70 10.47 22.66
N SER A 8 19.59 10.33 21.67
CA SER A 8 20.18 9.03 21.32
C SER A 8 21.28 8.60 22.31
N ASP A 9 22.16 9.52 22.76
CA ASP A 9 23.32 9.17 23.59
C ASP A 9 23.00 9.07 25.09
N ARG A 10 22.05 9.88 25.60
CA ARG A 10 21.84 10.01 27.05
C ARG A 10 20.82 9.03 27.62
N HIS A 11 20.01 8.38 26.78
CA HIS A 11 18.84 7.62 27.22
C HIS A 11 18.68 6.24 26.57
N GLU A 12 19.60 5.76 25.73
CA GLU A 12 19.48 4.48 25.02
C GLU A 12 18.15 4.34 24.22
N ILE A 13 17.54 5.47 23.82
CA ILE A 13 16.23 5.48 23.16
C ILE A 13 16.42 5.20 21.67
N PRO A 14 15.76 4.17 21.10
CA PRO A 14 15.79 3.93 19.67
C PRO A 14 15.08 5.07 18.91
N VAL A 15 15.80 5.75 18.01
CA VAL A 15 15.25 6.83 17.19
C VAL A 15 14.99 6.31 15.77
N ILE A 16 13.72 6.34 15.34
CA ILE A 16 13.32 5.97 13.98
C ILE A 16 13.03 7.25 13.19
N LEU A 17 13.83 7.50 12.14
CA LEU A 17 13.64 8.63 11.24
C LEU A 17 12.83 8.18 10.03
N VAL A 18 11.62 8.72 9.88
CA VAL A 18 10.73 8.45 8.74
C VAL A 18 10.57 9.71 7.91
N GLY A 19 10.75 9.60 6.60
CA GLY A 19 10.63 10.74 5.70
C GLY A 19 10.42 10.32 4.25
N MET A 20 9.60 11.08 3.55
CA MET A 20 9.27 10.82 2.14
C MET A 20 10.40 11.33 1.23
N ARG A 21 10.87 10.48 0.30
CA ARG A 21 11.85 10.71 -0.80
C ARG A 21 13.21 11.35 -0.48
N ARG A 22 13.26 12.42 0.32
CA ARG A 22 14.44 13.28 0.50
C ARG A 22 15.18 13.06 1.81
N LEU A 23 14.70 12.16 2.69
CA LEU A 23 15.34 11.94 4.00
C LEU A 23 16.83 11.62 3.86
N ARG A 24 17.21 10.81 2.88
CA ARG A 24 18.62 10.46 2.61
C ARG A 24 19.45 11.67 2.20
N ASP A 25 18.93 12.51 1.32
CA ASP A 25 19.65 13.71 0.84
C ASP A 25 19.75 14.76 1.94
N SER A 26 18.71 14.90 2.77
CA SER A 26 18.72 15.74 3.97
C SER A 26 19.72 15.22 5.01
N LEU A 27 19.85 13.91 5.19
CA LEU A 27 20.80 13.30 6.14
C LEU A 27 22.26 13.42 5.69
N ARG A 28 22.54 13.39 4.38
CA ARG A 28 23.90 13.62 3.84
C ARG A 28 24.47 14.99 4.20
N ARG A 29 23.60 15.98 4.41
CA ARG A 29 24.00 17.32 4.89
C ARG A 29 24.46 17.32 6.35
N PHE A 30 24.26 16.21 7.07
CA PHE A 30 24.57 16.06 8.49
C PHE A 30 25.32 14.74 8.76
N PRO A 31 26.63 14.67 8.45
CA PRO A 31 27.45 13.45 8.56
C PRO A 31 27.43 12.81 9.96
N GLN A 32 27.26 13.62 11.00
CA GLN A 32 27.19 13.20 12.40
C GLN A 32 25.94 12.36 12.73
N ILE A 33 24.85 12.56 12.00
CA ILE A 33 23.60 11.77 12.12
C ILE A 33 23.65 10.58 11.18
N GLU A 34 24.19 10.78 9.97
CA GLU A 34 24.32 9.71 8.98
C GLU A 34 25.16 8.53 9.47
N SER A 35 26.26 8.78 10.20
CA SER A 35 27.12 7.73 10.76
C SER A 35 26.40 6.85 11.81
N ARG A 36 25.27 7.31 12.33
CA ARG A 36 24.48 6.66 13.38
C ARG A 36 23.17 6.04 12.88
N ALA A 37 22.90 6.12 11.58
CA ALA A 37 21.78 5.45 10.94
C ALA A 37 22.27 4.26 10.10
N PRO A 38 22.78 3.17 10.72
CA PRO A 38 23.38 2.06 9.99
C PRO A 38 22.35 1.31 9.14
N ARG A 39 21.11 1.19 9.62
CA ARG A 39 20.05 0.45 8.94
C ARG A 39 19.18 1.37 8.09
N LYS A 40 19.50 1.45 6.80
CA LYS A 40 18.76 2.23 5.81
C LYS A 40 17.75 1.34 5.11
N VAL A 41 16.46 1.44 5.47
CA VAL A 41 15.37 0.73 4.80
C VAL A 41 14.77 1.61 3.71
N ARG A 42 14.42 1.01 2.56
CA ARG A 42 13.69 1.69 1.48
C ARG A 42 12.27 1.15 1.45
N PHE A 43 11.31 2.06 1.36
CA PHE A 43 9.93 1.72 1.05
C PHE A 43 9.82 1.54 -0.46
N LEU A 44 9.33 0.38 -0.89
CA LEU A 44 9.07 0.04 -2.28
C LEU A 44 7.55 -0.09 -2.48
N PRO A 45 7.05 0.01 -3.72
CA PRO A 45 5.68 -0.37 -4.01
C PRO A 45 5.39 -1.81 -3.57
N ALA A 46 4.16 -2.05 -3.13
CA ALA A 46 3.70 -3.35 -2.70
C ALA A 46 3.89 -4.40 -3.81
N SER A 47 4.40 -5.56 -3.43
CA SER A 47 4.38 -6.74 -4.29
C SER A 47 2.98 -7.33 -4.40
N ILE A 48 2.82 -8.34 -5.24
CA ILE A 48 1.54 -9.05 -5.36
C ILE A 48 1.18 -9.77 -4.06
N GLU A 49 2.17 -10.31 -3.35
CA GLU A 49 1.98 -10.99 -2.07
C GLU A 49 1.65 -9.98 -0.97
N ASP A 50 2.29 -8.80 -0.97
CA ASP A 50 1.92 -7.71 -0.06
C ASP A 50 0.49 -7.22 -0.32
N THR A 51 0.09 -7.14 -1.59
CA THR A 51 -1.27 -6.74 -1.98
C THR A 51 -2.29 -7.75 -1.50
N LYS A 52 -2.05 -9.05 -1.69
CA LYS A 52 -2.91 -10.12 -1.16
C LYS A 52 -3.00 -10.10 0.35
N ALA A 53 -1.86 -9.95 1.04
CA ALA A 53 -1.83 -9.85 2.49
C ALA A 53 -2.58 -8.60 2.99
N LEU A 54 -2.47 -7.48 2.27
CA LEU A 54 -3.20 -6.25 2.60
C LEU A 54 -4.71 -6.42 2.40
N ILE A 55 -5.15 -7.07 1.31
CA ILE A 55 -6.55 -7.39 1.07
C ILE A 55 -7.07 -8.34 2.15
N ALA A 56 -6.40 -9.46 2.39
CA ALA A 56 -6.81 -10.45 3.40
C ALA A 56 -6.86 -9.86 4.82
N GLY A 57 -5.99 -8.90 5.14
CA GLY A 57 -5.95 -8.25 6.46
C GLY A 57 -6.90 -7.07 6.63
N ARG A 58 -7.53 -6.56 5.56
CA ARG A 58 -8.37 -5.34 5.60
C ARG A 58 -9.74 -5.47 4.98
N CYS A 59 -9.96 -6.45 4.12
CA CYS A 59 -11.23 -6.70 3.47
C CYS A 59 -12.05 -7.66 4.33
N GLU A 60 -13.29 -7.29 4.68
CA GLU A 60 -14.17 -8.19 5.43
C GLU A 60 -14.72 -9.33 4.56
N VAL A 61 -14.77 -9.13 3.25
CA VAL A 61 -15.21 -10.15 2.28
C VAL A 61 -14.01 -10.90 1.67
N PRO A 62 -14.13 -12.22 1.42
CA PRO A 62 -13.10 -12.95 0.69
C PRO A 62 -12.97 -12.39 -0.73
N VAL A 63 -11.73 -12.26 -1.20
CA VAL A 63 -11.38 -11.74 -2.53
C VAL A 63 -10.52 -12.79 -3.24
N ALA A 64 -10.90 -13.14 -4.45
CA ALA A 64 -10.19 -14.14 -5.23
C ALA A 64 -8.83 -13.62 -5.77
N ASP A 65 -7.94 -14.57 -6.08
CA ASP A 65 -6.56 -14.28 -6.51
C ASP A 65 -6.51 -13.45 -7.80
N ASP A 66 -7.43 -13.68 -8.74
CA ASP A 66 -7.53 -12.97 -10.01
C ASP A 66 -7.79 -11.47 -9.82
N LEU A 67 -8.72 -11.11 -8.94
CA LEU A 67 -9.04 -9.73 -8.59
C LEU A 67 -7.88 -9.08 -7.83
N ALA A 68 -7.25 -9.80 -6.88
CA ALA A 68 -6.09 -9.29 -6.15
C ALA A 68 -4.91 -8.96 -7.10
N ARG A 69 -4.66 -9.81 -8.10
CA ARG A 69 -3.64 -9.54 -9.14
C ARG A 69 -3.99 -8.33 -9.99
N PHE A 70 -5.26 -8.18 -10.37
CA PHE A 70 -5.71 -7.02 -11.12
C PHE A 70 -5.49 -5.74 -10.32
N VAL A 71 -5.92 -5.70 -9.06
CA VAL A 71 -5.72 -4.59 -8.11
C VAL A 71 -4.24 -4.22 -7.98
N CYS A 72 -3.35 -5.20 -7.80
CA CYS A 72 -1.90 -4.96 -7.72
C CYS A 72 -1.35 -4.31 -9.01
N LYS A 73 -1.82 -4.77 -10.18
CA LYS A 73 -1.39 -4.26 -11.48
C LYS A 73 -1.82 -2.81 -11.69
N VAL A 74 -3.09 -2.49 -11.43
CA VAL A 74 -3.64 -1.14 -11.68
C VAL A 74 -3.20 -0.12 -10.64
N SER A 75 -3.04 -0.52 -9.37
CA SER A 75 -2.52 0.34 -8.30
C SER A 75 -1.03 0.60 -8.39
N ARG A 76 -0.30 -0.18 -9.21
CA ARG A 76 1.18 -0.17 -9.31
C ARG A 76 1.87 -0.36 -7.95
N GLY A 77 1.21 -1.05 -7.01
CA GLY A 77 1.70 -1.29 -5.67
C GLY A 77 1.59 -0.09 -4.72
N PHE A 78 0.78 0.92 -5.03
CA PHE A 78 0.54 2.02 -4.09
C PHE A 78 -0.59 1.69 -3.11
N ASN A 79 -0.29 1.72 -1.82
CA ASN A 79 -1.21 1.26 -0.77
C ASN A 79 -2.52 2.06 -0.69
N ARG A 80 -2.52 3.35 -1.04
CA ARG A 80 -3.74 4.17 -0.95
C ARG A 80 -4.78 3.72 -1.98
N GLU A 81 -4.32 3.43 -3.19
CA GLU A 81 -5.11 2.94 -4.32
C GLU A 81 -5.56 1.50 -4.08
N ILE A 82 -4.72 0.65 -3.46
CA ILE A 82 -5.13 -0.69 -3.02
C ILE A 82 -6.24 -0.62 -1.97
N LEU A 83 -6.16 0.31 -1.00
CA LEU A 83 -7.21 0.49 0.00
C LEU A 83 -8.53 1.00 -0.59
N GLU A 84 -8.45 1.87 -1.61
CA GLU A 84 -9.64 2.28 -2.38
C GLU A 84 -10.27 1.08 -3.09
N ALA A 85 -9.44 0.24 -3.73
CA ALA A 85 -9.86 -1.04 -4.31
C ALA A 85 -10.64 -1.91 -3.32
N ILE A 86 -10.06 -2.11 -2.13
CA ILE A 86 -10.65 -2.92 -1.07
C ILE A 86 -12.02 -2.38 -0.68
N ALA A 87 -12.15 -1.07 -0.48
CA ALA A 87 -13.43 -0.45 -0.12
C ALA A 87 -14.51 -0.64 -1.20
N HIS A 88 -14.14 -0.61 -2.48
CA HIS A 88 -15.06 -0.87 -3.60
C HIS A 88 -15.43 -2.34 -3.70
N SER A 89 -14.45 -3.25 -3.61
CA SER A 89 -14.67 -4.70 -3.61
C SER A 89 -15.52 -5.15 -2.43
N GLU A 90 -15.31 -4.58 -1.24
CA GLU A 90 -16.08 -4.87 -0.03
C GLU A 90 -17.53 -4.38 -0.14
N ARG A 91 -17.74 -3.14 -0.59
CA ARG A 91 -19.09 -2.62 -0.82
C ARG A 91 -19.87 -3.43 -1.86
N PHE A 92 -19.17 -4.00 -2.85
CA PHE A 92 -19.77 -4.91 -3.80
C PHE A 92 -20.04 -6.28 -3.16
N GLY A 93 -19.05 -6.83 -2.46
CA GLY A 93 -19.09 -8.07 -1.68
C GLY A 93 -20.26 -8.17 -0.71
N LEU A 94 -20.48 -7.13 0.10
CA LEU A 94 -21.55 -7.08 1.10
C LEU A 94 -22.96 -6.98 0.51
N ARG A 95 -23.09 -6.62 -0.77
CA ARG A 95 -24.38 -6.47 -1.46
C ARG A 95 -24.84 -7.73 -2.17
N SER A 96 -23.98 -8.72 -2.36
CA SER A 96 -24.35 -9.96 -3.05
C SER A 96 -24.01 -11.17 -2.19
N ASP A 97 -24.83 -12.22 -2.28
CA ASP A 97 -24.55 -13.50 -1.66
C ASP A 97 -23.49 -14.24 -2.49
N PHE A 98 -22.21 -13.94 -2.26
CA PHE A 98 -21.11 -14.60 -2.97
C PHE A 98 -20.84 -16.03 -2.47
N VAL A 99 -20.51 -16.89 -3.42
CA VAL A 99 -20.05 -18.28 -3.29
C VAL A 99 -18.76 -18.34 -2.43
N PRO A 100 -18.43 -19.48 -1.78
CA PRO A 100 -17.28 -19.63 -0.87
C PRO A 100 -15.92 -19.09 -1.35
N ASP A 101 -15.68 -18.96 -2.65
CA ASP A 101 -14.39 -18.51 -3.22
C ASP A 101 -14.18 -16.98 -3.22
N GLY A 102 -15.22 -16.22 -2.85
CA GLY A 102 -15.15 -14.76 -2.70
C GLY A 102 -15.35 -13.97 -4.00
N VAL A 103 -15.16 -12.65 -3.90
CA VAL A 103 -15.38 -11.72 -5.01
C VAL A 103 -14.32 -11.90 -6.09
N THR A 104 -14.73 -12.30 -7.29
CA THR A 104 -13.84 -12.53 -8.43
C THR A 104 -13.74 -11.32 -9.35
N LEU A 105 -12.78 -11.36 -10.28
CA LEU A 105 -12.67 -10.35 -11.32
C LEU A 105 -13.90 -10.35 -12.24
N ALA A 106 -14.49 -11.53 -12.49
CA ALA A 106 -15.68 -11.66 -13.30
C ALA A 106 -16.91 -11.00 -12.64
N ASP A 107 -17.04 -11.13 -11.32
CA ASP A 107 -18.17 -10.54 -10.59
C ASP A 107 -18.10 -9.01 -10.61
N MET A 108 -16.91 -8.44 -10.55
CA MET A 108 -16.70 -6.99 -10.55
C MET A 108 -16.74 -6.33 -11.93
N GLN A 109 -17.08 -7.06 -13.01
CA GLN A 109 -17.13 -6.49 -14.37
C GLN A 109 -18.01 -5.22 -14.43
N GLY A 110 -17.51 -4.19 -15.10
CA GLY A 110 -18.19 -2.89 -15.21
C GLY A 110 -18.21 -2.07 -13.90
N GLN A 111 -17.70 -2.60 -12.79
CA GLN A 111 -17.58 -1.85 -11.54
C GLN A 111 -16.30 -1.01 -11.49
N ILE A 112 -16.39 0.14 -10.84
CA ILE A 112 -15.23 0.97 -10.53
C ILE A 112 -14.46 0.30 -9.40
N VAL A 113 -13.16 0.07 -9.62
CA VAL A 113 -12.26 -0.49 -8.60
C VAL A 113 -11.53 0.61 -7.86
N MET A 114 -10.98 1.60 -8.56
CA MET A 114 -10.21 2.69 -7.95
C MET A 114 -10.04 3.83 -8.95
N SER A 115 -9.51 4.96 -8.47
CA SER A 115 -9.12 6.08 -9.32
C SER A 115 -7.64 5.97 -9.74
N ASP A 116 -7.34 6.21 -11.01
CA ASP A 116 -5.96 6.27 -11.48
C ASP A 116 -5.27 7.52 -10.89
N ARG A 117 -4.16 7.33 -10.19
CA ARG A 117 -3.51 8.44 -9.47
C ARG A 117 -2.98 9.55 -10.39
N ASN A 118 -2.67 9.23 -11.65
CA ASN A 118 -2.03 10.17 -12.56
C ASN A 118 -3.05 11.00 -13.33
N SER A 119 -4.17 10.39 -13.70
CA SER A 119 -5.23 11.00 -14.51
C SER A 119 -6.48 11.38 -13.72
N GLY A 120 -6.68 10.80 -12.53
CA GLY A 120 -7.90 10.94 -11.74
C GLY A 120 -9.10 10.16 -12.31
N ASN A 121 -8.92 9.44 -13.41
CA ASN A 121 -9.99 8.70 -14.07
C ASN A 121 -10.34 7.43 -13.28
N ALA A 122 -11.63 7.07 -13.28
CA ALA A 122 -12.07 5.80 -12.72
C ALA A 122 -11.50 4.62 -13.52
N ILE A 123 -10.88 3.67 -12.82
CA ILE A 123 -10.45 2.39 -13.37
C ILE A 123 -11.61 1.41 -13.16
N VAL A 124 -12.15 0.94 -14.29
CA VAL A 124 -13.25 -0.01 -14.34
C VAL A 124 -12.69 -1.41 -14.62
N VAL A 125 -13.28 -2.44 -14.03
CA VAL A 125 -12.94 -3.83 -14.38
C VAL A 125 -13.35 -4.10 -15.84
N PRO A 126 -12.43 -4.60 -16.68
CA PRO A 126 -12.76 -4.91 -18.07
C PRO A 126 -13.83 -5.99 -18.14
N GLU A 127 -14.82 -5.80 -19.01
CA GLU A 127 -15.76 -6.86 -19.38
C GLU A 127 -14.97 -7.98 -20.10
N ALA A 128 -15.18 -9.23 -19.68
CA ALA A 128 -14.58 -10.37 -20.39
C ALA A 128 -15.24 -10.45 -21.78
N ALA A 129 -14.41 -10.44 -22.82
CA ALA A 129 -14.83 -10.64 -24.21
C ALA A 129 -15.26 -12.08 -24.49
#